data_AF-A0A4V1S776-F1
#
_entry.id   AF-A0A4V1S776-F1
#
_cell.length_a   1.000
_cell.length_b   1.000
_cell.length_c   1.000
_cell.angle_alpha   90.00
_cell.angle_beta   90.00
_cell.angle_gamma   90.00
#
_symmetry.space_group_name_H-M   'P 1'
#
loop_
_entity.id
_entity.type
_entity.pdbx_description
1 polymer ?
#
loop_
_entity_poly.entity_id
_entity_poly.type
_entity_poly.pdbx_seq_one_letter_code
_entity_poly.pdbx_strand_id
1 'polypeptide(L)'
;MLTSNQFQISGNRCGGIAVAAGLLACVPSTYAALLVQPETGIFTTTTTSASPVPADKDEGLFSAMYAPFGSFFGSALSGTPTISTNGHLYWGAGNSNDSHVQFLGTNSMTRIAPMWGDFKLGTGSRIIQAMAENYFAVTWENIESVDSPGTVATFQAIFFEFADTVQGNSFSPGDIVFSYGNLGAYQAMNEVIVGLESGTSFATLPGTMAGWNSYGVTGNIPVGAGEFARFRPDGAGNYTVSVLPIPEPTSAALGFAGGLLMLRRRRAC
;
A
#
# COMPACT_ATOMS: atom_id res chain seq x y z
N MET A 1 75.54 8.62 42.10
CA MET A 1 75.37 7.53 43.08
C MET A 1 73.91 7.53 43.51
N LEU A 2 73.19 6.41 43.27
CA LEU A 2 71.88 6.01 43.83
C LEU A 2 70.68 6.95 43.47
N THR A 3 69.52 6.53 42.95
CA THR A 3 68.90 5.23 42.65
C THR A 3 67.70 5.43 41.70
N SER A 4 67.40 4.37 40.95
CA SER A 4 66.14 4.02 40.27
C SER A 4 64.84 4.44 40.97
N ASN A 5 63.80 4.78 40.19
CA ASN A 5 62.48 4.13 40.27
C ASN A 5 61.65 4.34 38.99
N GLN A 6 61.40 3.23 38.28
CA GLN A 6 60.34 3.12 37.28
C GLN A 6 58.99 3.00 37.99
N PHE A 7 57.99 3.76 37.52
CA PHE A 7 56.60 3.55 37.88
C PHE A 7 55.79 3.36 36.58
N GLN A 8 55.46 2.10 36.27
CA GLN A 8 54.47 1.73 35.27
C GLN A 8 53.08 1.83 35.90
N ILE A 9 52.20 2.67 35.33
CA ILE A 9 50.76 2.60 35.58
C ILE A 9 50.11 2.04 34.33
N SER A 10 49.73 0.77 34.39
CA SER A 10 48.75 0.18 33.47
C SER A 10 47.35 0.67 33.86
N GLY A 11 46.87 1.70 33.19
CA GLY A 11 45.50 2.18 33.30
C GLY A 11 44.60 1.45 32.32
N ASN A 12 43.72 0.60 32.85
CA ASN A 12 42.75 -0.19 32.12
C ASN A 12 41.92 0.62 31.11
N ARG A 13 41.82 0.04 29.91
CA ARG A 13 40.82 0.39 28.88
C ARG A 13 39.42 0.20 29.47
N CYS A 14 38.77 1.27 29.89
CA CYS A 14 37.31 1.29 29.91
C CYS A 14 36.85 1.47 28.46
N GLY A 15 36.73 0.34 27.76
CA GLY A 15 35.95 0.27 26.54
C GLY A 15 34.51 0.59 26.90
N GLY A 16 34.13 1.85 26.73
CA GLY A 16 32.74 2.27 26.76
C GLY A 16 32.02 1.56 25.62
N ILE A 17 31.35 0.46 25.94
CA ILE A 17 30.35 -0.14 25.06
C ILE A 17 29.24 0.91 24.97
N ALA A 18 29.26 1.69 23.89
CA ALA A 18 28.12 2.50 23.50
C ALA A 18 26.97 1.53 23.21
N VAL A 19 26.17 1.25 24.24
CA VAL A 19 24.90 0.54 24.07
C VAL A 19 24.03 1.48 23.27
N ALA A 20 23.97 1.25 21.96
CA ALA A 20 22.98 1.84 21.09
C ALA A 20 21.63 1.41 21.64
N ALA A 21 21.04 2.27 22.49
CA ALA A 21 19.65 2.22 22.83
C ALA A 21 18.91 2.48 21.51
N GLY A 22 18.62 1.41 20.78
CA GLY A 22 17.65 1.43 19.71
C GLY A 22 16.35 1.87 20.32
N LEU A 23 16.06 3.17 20.26
CA LEU A 23 14.69 3.65 20.32
C LEU A 23 13.95 2.80 19.30
N LEU A 24 13.03 1.96 19.78
CA LEU A 24 11.84 1.66 18.99
C LEU A 24 11.16 3.01 18.80
N ALA A 25 11.61 3.75 17.80
CA ALA A 25 10.84 4.85 17.27
C ALA A 25 9.50 4.23 16.92
N CYS A 26 8.44 4.69 17.59
CA CYS A 26 7.09 4.48 17.09
C CYS A 26 7.14 4.98 15.65
N VAL A 27 7.14 4.04 14.70
CA VAL A 27 7.08 4.38 13.28
C VAL A 27 5.83 5.25 13.15
N PRO A 28 5.95 6.48 12.65
CA PRO A 28 4.81 7.39 12.57
C PRO A 28 3.64 6.67 11.91
N SER A 29 2.45 6.86 12.48
CA SER A 29 1.22 6.11 12.26
C SER A 29 0.61 6.26 10.86
N THR A 30 1.33 6.83 9.89
CA THR A 30 0.85 7.05 8.52
C THR A 30 0.57 5.74 7.79
N TYR A 31 1.19 4.63 8.21
CA TYR A 31 0.92 3.27 7.71
C TYR A 31 0.09 2.41 8.64
N ALA A 32 -0.37 2.93 9.79
CA ALA A 32 -1.07 2.11 10.78
C ALA A 32 -2.36 1.46 10.22
N ALA A 33 -2.91 2.01 9.13
CA ALA A 33 -4.07 1.48 8.44
C ALA A 33 -3.74 0.79 7.10
N LEU A 34 -2.47 0.72 6.68
CA LEU A 34 -2.08 -0.10 5.53
C LEU A 34 -1.83 -1.54 5.96
N LEU A 35 -2.28 -2.49 5.15
CA LEU A 35 -2.11 -3.91 5.44
C LEU A 35 -0.66 -4.37 5.27
N VAL A 36 0.11 -3.76 4.36
CA VAL A 36 1.53 -4.05 4.15
C VAL A 36 2.34 -2.76 4.16
N GLN A 37 3.51 -2.80 4.81
CA GLN A 37 4.46 -1.70 4.74
C GLN A 37 5.04 -1.57 3.32
N PRO A 38 4.93 -0.40 2.66
CA PRO A 38 5.29 -0.29 1.24
C PRO A 38 6.75 -0.60 0.90
N GLU A 39 7.66 -0.55 1.89
CA GLU A 39 9.10 -0.69 1.70
C GLU A 39 9.65 -2.07 2.10
N THR A 40 8.81 -3.00 2.56
CA THR A 40 9.27 -4.30 3.09
C THR A 40 9.33 -5.42 2.05
N GLY A 41 9.17 -5.11 0.76
CA GLY A 41 9.30 -6.09 -0.31
C GLY A 41 10.74 -6.56 -0.54
N ILE A 42 10.90 -7.78 -1.05
CA ILE A 42 12.17 -8.31 -1.59
C ILE A 42 12.68 -7.40 -2.72
N PHE A 43 11.75 -6.93 -3.55
CA PHE A 43 12.00 -5.90 -4.56
C PHE A 43 11.05 -4.73 -4.35
N THR A 44 11.61 -3.52 -4.37
CA THR A 44 10.84 -2.28 -4.25
C THR A 44 11.26 -1.31 -5.34
N THR A 45 10.31 -0.74 -6.07
CA THR A 45 10.54 0.41 -6.98
C THR A 45 9.66 1.57 -6.57
N THR A 46 10.24 2.77 -6.60
CA THR A 46 9.57 4.00 -6.21
C THR A 46 9.58 4.98 -7.37
N THR A 47 8.40 5.40 -7.79
CA THR A 47 8.21 6.51 -8.73
C THR A 47 7.86 7.77 -7.95
N THR A 48 8.54 8.88 -8.24
CA THR A 48 8.33 10.18 -7.58
C THR A 48 8.09 11.29 -8.61
N SER A 49 7.60 12.43 -8.14
CA SER A 49 7.32 13.62 -8.96
C SER A 49 8.54 14.23 -9.69
N ALA A 50 9.76 13.81 -9.37
CA ALA A 50 11.00 14.31 -9.97
C ALA A 50 11.45 13.54 -11.21
N SER A 51 10.79 12.41 -11.54
CA SER A 51 11.00 11.72 -12.82
C SER A 51 10.51 12.64 -13.95
N PRO A 52 11.16 12.69 -15.13
CA PRO A 52 10.75 13.54 -16.25
C PRO A 52 9.42 13.04 -16.84
N VAL A 53 8.33 13.40 -16.18
CA VAL A 53 6.95 13.14 -16.60
C VAL A 53 6.42 14.43 -17.23
N PRO A 54 5.67 14.36 -18.36
CA PRO A 54 5.13 15.54 -19.04
C PRO A 54 4.32 16.48 -18.13
N ALA A 55 4.17 17.73 -18.57
CA ALA A 55 3.65 18.83 -17.76
C ALA A 55 2.15 18.74 -17.39
N ASP A 56 1.37 17.85 -18.01
CA ASP A 56 0.04 17.45 -17.53
C ASP A 56 0.21 16.22 -16.62
N LYS A 57 0.06 16.47 -15.32
CA LYS A 57 0.54 15.61 -14.21
C LYS A 57 -0.49 14.60 -13.72
N ASP A 58 -1.65 14.57 -14.36
CA ASP A 58 -2.82 13.73 -14.06
C ASP A 58 -2.80 12.41 -14.82
N GLU A 59 -1.85 12.17 -15.74
CA GLU A 59 -1.91 11.02 -16.67
C GLU A 59 -0.62 10.18 -16.69
N GLY A 60 0.13 10.16 -15.59
CA GLY A 60 1.36 9.39 -15.50
C GLY A 60 1.09 7.89 -15.60
N LEU A 61 1.60 7.26 -16.65
CA LEU A 61 1.53 5.82 -16.87
C LEU A 61 2.89 5.17 -16.62
N PHE A 62 2.92 4.16 -15.76
CA PHE A 62 4.13 3.42 -15.41
C PHE A 62 3.92 1.94 -15.68
N SER A 63 4.90 1.30 -16.31
CA SER A 63 4.88 -0.17 -16.37
C SER A 63 5.03 -0.72 -14.95
N ALA A 64 4.18 -1.67 -14.57
CA ALA A 64 4.43 -2.43 -13.36
C ALA A 64 5.77 -3.19 -13.50
N MET A 65 6.45 -3.41 -12.38
CA MET A 65 7.65 -4.25 -12.33
C MET A 65 7.31 -5.69 -12.69
N TYR A 66 6.16 -6.15 -12.23
CA TYR A 66 5.70 -7.52 -12.32
C TYR A 66 4.26 -7.61 -11.83
N ALA A 67 3.48 -8.53 -12.38
CA ALA A 67 2.19 -8.86 -11.79
C ALA A 67 1.76 -10.27 -12.22
N PRO A 68 1.90 -11.29 -11.34
CA PRO A 68 1.60 -12.67 -11.67
C PRO A 68 0.12 -12.92 -11.41
N PHE A 69 -0.72 -12.55 -12.37
CA PHE A 69 -2.13 -12.88 -12.26
C PHE A 69 -2.37 -14.25 -12.85
N GLY A 70 -2.64 -15.24 -11.99
CA GLY A 70 -3.10 -16.56 -12.43
C GLY A 70 -4.44 -16.47 -13.16
N SER A 71 -5.45 -15.86 -12.54
CA SER A 71 -6.77 -15.64 -13.14
C SER A 71 -7.46 -14.41 -12.54
N PHE A 72 -8.19 -13.67 -13.36
CA PHE A 72 -8.99 -12.51 -12.99
C PHE A 72 -10.37 -12.59 -13.69
N PHE A 73 -11.46 -12.55 -12.91
CA PHE A 73 -12.81 -12.94 -13.38
C PHE A 73 -12.80 -14.28 -14.16
N GLY A 74 -12.05 -15.26 -13.66
CA GLY A 74 -11.94 -16.60 -14.27
C GLY A 74 -11.12 -16.67 -15.57
N SER A 75 -10.57 -15.56 -16.04
CA SER A 75 -9.75 -15.49 -17.25
C SER A 75 -8.29 -15.17 -16.93
N ALA A 76 -7.34 -15.75 -17.66
CA ALA A 76 -5.94 -15.37 -17.51
C ALA A 76 -5.73 -13.91 -17.97
N LEU A 77 -4.97 -13.13 -17.22
CA LEU A 77 -4.52 -11.81 -17.68
C LEU A 77 -3.24 -11.98 -18.50
N SER A 78 -3.15 -11.26 -19.62
CA SER A 78 -1.98 -11.29 -20.48
C SER A 78 -1.27 -9.93 -20.45
N GLY A 79 0.06 -9.97 -20.35
CA GLY A 79 0.91 -8.78 -20.33
C GLY A 79 1.08 -8.17 -18.95
N THR A 80 1.96 -7.17 -18.91
CA THR A 80 2.27 -6.40 -17.70
C THR A 80 1.21 -5.31 -17.51
N PRO A 81 0.63 -5.16 -16.31
CA PRO A 81 -0.27 -4.05 -16.07
C PRO A 81 0.45 -2.71 -16.19
N THR A 82 -0.33 -1.70 -16.57
CA THR A 82 0.07 -0.31 -16.42
C THR A 82 -0.49 0.22 -15.12
N ILE A 83 0.33 0.93 -14.35
CA ILE A 83 -0.03 1.63 -13.13
C ILE A 83 -0.23 3.10 -13.47
N SER A 84 -1.40 3.63 -13.14
CA SER A 84 -1.75 5.03 -13.37
C SER A 84 -1.53 5.88 -12.11
N THR A 85 -1.18 7.15 -12.29
CA THR A 85 -1.25 8.17 -11.22
C THR A 85 -2.66 8.32 -10.66
N ASN A 86 -3.68 8.01 -11.46
CA ASN A 86 -5.09 8.04 -11.11
C ASN A 86 -5.56 6.85 -10.27
N GLY A 87 -4.64 6.22 -9.53
CA GLY A 87 -5.01 5.28 -8.47
C GLY A 87 -5.61 3.96 -8.94
N HIS A 88 -5.31 3.54 -10.17
CA HIS A 88 -5.72 2.26 -10.71
C HIS A 88 -4.60 1.56 -11.49
N LEU A 89 -4.76 0.25 -11.66
CA LEU A 89 -4.00 -0.56 -12.60
C LEU A 89 -4.91 -1.03 -13.73
N TYR A 90 -4.37 -1.22 -14.93
CA TYR A 90 -5.11 -1.80 -16.03
C TYR A 90 -4.27 -2.66 -16.97
N TRP A 91 -4.94 -3.52 -17.73
CA TRP A 91 -4.37 -4.32 -18.81
C TRP A 91 -4.97 -3.92 -20.15
N GLY A 92 -4.09 -3.78 -21.15
CA GLY A 92 -4.46 -3.39 -22.52
C GLY A 92 -3.85 -2.04 -22.90
N ALA A 93 -4.24 -1.56 -24.09
CA ALA A 93 -3.87 -0.24 -24.57
C ALA A 93 -4.75 0.80 -23.87
N GLY A 94 -4.30 1.28 -22.72
CA GLY A 94 -4.91 2.46 -22.10
C GLY A 94 -4.71 3.66 -23.00
N ASN A 95 -5.71 4.53 -23.07
CA ASN A 95 -5.56 5.85 -23.66
C ASN A 95 -5.49 6.89 -22.52
N SER A 96 -4.95 8.08 -22.81
CA SER A 96 -4.92 9.17 -21.83
C SER A 96 -6.32 9.50 -21.30
N ASN A 97 -7.39 9.30 -22.09
CA ASN A 97 -8.77 9.54 -21.66
C ASN A 97 -9.26 8.56 -20.56
N ASP A 98 -8.54 7.47 -20.29
CA ASP A 98 -8.78 6.61 -19.13
C ASP A 98 -8.35 7.25 -17.81
N SER A 99 -7.95 8.52 -17.84
CA SER A 99 -7.61 9.32 -16.68
C SER A 99 -8.84 9.72 -15.87
N HIS A 100 -9.96 10.01 -16.52
CA HIS A 100 -11.16 10.54 -15.87
C HIS A 100 -12.27 9.49 -15.73
N VAL A 101 -12.90 9.46 -14.55
CA VAL A 101 -14.10 8.65 -14.26
C VAL A 101 -15.23 8.84 -15.29
N GLN A 102 -15.29 9.96 -15.99
CA GLN A 102 -16.39 10.24 -16.93
C GLN A 102 -16.26 9.50 -18.28
N PHE A 103 -15.11 8.86 -18.57
CA PHE A 103 -14.88 8.18 -19.85
C PHE A 103 -15.04 6.65 -19.79
N LEU A 104 -15.68 6.15 -18.72
CA LEU A 104 -15.84 4.73 -18.38
C LEU A 104 -16.67 3.86 -19.32
N GLY A 105 -17.26 4.41 -20.38
CA GLY A 105 -18.34 3.75 -21.09
C GLY A 105 -17.97 2.85 -22.27
N THR A 106 -16.71 2.83 -22.74
CA THR A 106 -16.44 2.33 -24.11
C THR A 106 -15.31 1.33 -24.27
N ASN A 107 -14.55 0.99 -23.23
CA ASN A 107 -13.39 0.11 -23.39
C ASN A 107 -13.48 -1.14 -22.52
N SER A 108 -13.25 -2.27 -23.18
CA SER A 108 -13.24 -3.62 -22.61
C SER A 108 -11.97 -3.89 -21.80
N MET A 109 -11.53 -2.93 -20.99
CA MET A 109 -10.28 -3.06 -20.23
C MET A 109 -10.51 -3.87 -18.96
N THR A 110 -9.43 -4.50 -18.53
CA THR A 110 -9.37 -5.10 -17.20
C THR A 110 -8.75 -4.07 -16.28
N ARG A 111 -9.42 -3.74 -15.18
CA ARG A 111 -8.98 -2.71 -14.24
C ARG A 111 -9.08 -3.18 -12.79
N ILE A 112 -8.17 -2.63 -11.99
CA ILE A 112 -8.13 -2.76 -10.54
C ILE A 112 -8.01 -1.35 -10.00
N ALA A 113 -9.07 -0.85 -9.37
CA ALA A 113 -9.16 0.50 -8.85
C ALA A 113 -9.34 0.44 -7.33
N PRO A 114 -8.26 0.45 -6.52
CA PRO A 114 -8.39 0.66 -5.08
C PRO A 114 -8.97 2.05 -4.77
N MET A 115 -8.65 3.04 -5.60
CA MET A 115 -9.23 4.38 -5.54
C MET A 115 -8.93 5.10 -6.86
N TRP A 116 -9.85 5.07 -7.82
CA TRP A 116 -9.70 5.82 -9.07
C TRP A 116 -10.40 7.16 -8.98
N GLY A 117 -9.64 8.23 -9.17
CA GLY A 117 -10.12 9.61 -9.31
C GLY A 117 -9.11 10.45 -10.06
N ASP A 118 -9.31 11.77 -10.08
CA ASP A 118 -8.39 12.71 -10.73
C ASP A 118 -7.23 13.08 -9.77
N PHE A 119 -6.07 12.49 -10.03
CA PHE A 119 -4.92 12.48 -9.13
C PHE A 119 -3.61 12.81 -9.84
N LYS A 120 -2.69 13.43 -9.09
CA LYS A 120 -1.35 13.75 -9.57
C LYS A 120 -0.26 13.42 -8.55
N LEU A 121 0.96 13.27 -9.05
CA LEU A 121 2.16 13.22 -8.20
C LEU A 121 2.56 14.65 -7.78
N GLY A 122 2.12 15.04 -6.60
CA GLY A 122 2.52 16.27 -5.92
C GLY A 122 3.89 16.16 -5.23
N THR A 123 4.24 17.18 -4.45
CA THR A 123 5.48 17.16 -3.66
C THR A 123 5.40 16.12 -2.54
N GLY A 124 6.35 15.18 -2.53
CA GLY A 124 6.37 14.09 -1.55
C GLY A 124 5.44 12.92 -1.88
N SER A 125 4.68 13.00 -2.98
CA SER A 125 3.89 11.89 -3.49
C SER A 125 4.79 10.83 -4.12
N ARG A 126 4.42 9.57 -3.95
CA ARG A 126 5.10 8.45 -4.59
C ARG A 126 4.18 7.29 -4.90
N ILE A 127 4.53 6.54 -5.94
CA ILE A 127 3.96 5.22 -6.22
C ILE A 127 5.04 4.19 -5.92
N ILE A 128 4.73 3.26 -5.03
CA ILE A 128 5.66 2.25 -4.54
C ILE A 128 5.13 0.90 -4.95
N GLN A 129 5.94 0.14 -5.67
CA GLN A 129 5.67 -1.24 -6.02
C GLN A 129 6.53 -2.14 -5.14
N ALA A 130 5.93 -3.08 -4.43
CA ALA A 130 6.61 -4.02 -3.56
C ALA A 130 6.25 -5.46 -3.94
N MET A 131 7.26 -6.31 -4.08
CA MET A 131 7.10 -7.73 -4.31
C MET A 131 7.62 -8.50 -3.11
N ALA A 132 6.80 -9.39 -2.56
CA ALA A 132 7.21 -10.42 -1.62
C ALA A 132 7.16 -11.80 -2.30
N GLU A 133 7.46 -12.86 -1.55
CA GLU A 133 7.41 -14.24 -2.06
C GLU A 133 6.01 -14.65 -2.53
N ASN A 134 4.96 -14.20 -1.83
CA ASN A 134 3.59 -14.66 -2.06
C ASN A 134 2.62 -13.59 -2.57
N TYR A 135 3.05 -12.32 -2.61
CA TYR A 135 2.19 -11.22 -3.02
C TYR A 135 2.95 -10.10 -3.75
N PHE A 136 2.19 -9.34 -4.52
CA PHE A 136 2.59 -8.08 -5.12
C PHE A 136 1.72 -6.96 -4.55
N ALA A 137 2.30 -5.80 -4.25
CA ALA A 137 1.58 -4.65 -3.71
C ALA A 137 1.95 -3.37 -4.47
N VAL A 138 0.95 -2.52 -4.69
CA VAL A 138 1.14 -1.17 -5.21
C VAL A 138 0.53 -0.19 -4.21
N THR A 139 1.34 0.76 -3.76
CA THR A 139 0.94 1.81 -2.84
C THR A 139 1.04 3.17 -3.54
N TRP A 140 -0.06 3.89 -3.53
CA TRP A 140 -0.15 5.30 -3.87
C TRP A 140 -0.03 6.07 -2.57
N GLU A 141 1.12 6.70 -2.34
CA GLU A 141 1.38 7.40 -1.10
C GLU A 141 1.35 8.91 -1.32
N ASN A 142 0.58 9.60 -0.48
CA ASN A 142 0.40 11.04 -0.48
C ASN A 142 0.04 11.57 -1.88
N ILE A 143 -0.73 10.82 -2.67
CA ILE A 143 -1.16 11.23 -3.99
C ILE A 143 -2.12 12.40 -3.85
N GLU A 144 -1.89 13.46 -4.63
CA GLU A 144 -2.61 14.72 -4.50
C GLU A 144 -3.83 14.74 -5.43
N SER A 145 -4.95 15.29 -4.96
CA SER A 145 -6.08 15.61 -5.82
C SER A 145 -5.71 16.68 -6.84
N VAL A 146 -6.16 16.53 -8.09
CA VAL A 146 -6.12 17.62 -9.07
C VAL A 146 -7.18 18.66 -8.73
N ASP A 147 -8.40 18.22 -8.42
CA ASP A 147 -9.55 19.07 -8.09
C ASP A 147 -9.41 19.85 -6.78
N SER A 148 -8.65 19.30 -5.82
CA SER A 148 -8.47 19.89 -4.48
C SER A 148 -6.98 19.91 -4.08
N PRO A 149 -6.17 20.81 -4.67
CA PRO A 149 -4.73 20.87 -4.39
C PRO A 149 -4.40 20.98 -2.91
N GLY A 150 -3.35 20.28 -2.48
CA GLY A 150 -2.96 20.13 -1.07
C GLY A 150 -3.73 19.05 -0.29
N THR A 151 -4.80 18.49 -0.85
CA THR A 151 -5.45 17.30 -0.30
C THR A 151 -4.78 16.06 -0.84
N VAL A 152 -4.28 15.20 0.06
CA VAL A 152 -3.57 13.98 -0.29
C VAL A 152 -4.29 12.73 0.22
N ALA A 153 -4.13 11.63 -0.50
CA ALA A 153 -4.60 10.31 -0.11
C ALA A 153 -3.47 9.28 -0.18
N THR A 154 -3.49 8.34 0.75
CA THR A 154 -2.63 7.15 0.75
C THR A 154 -3.49 5.89 0.72
N PHE A 155 -3.28 5.03 -0.27
CA PHE A 155 -4.02 3.78 -0.45
C PHE A 155 -3.17 2.72 -1.15
N GLN A 156 -3.59 1.46 -1.04
CA GLN A 156 -2.81 0.32 -1.49
C GLN A 156 -3.71 -0.76 -2.10
N ALA A 157 -3.25 -1.37 -3.18
CA ALA A 157 -3.76 -2.65 -3.69
C ALA A 157 -2.72 -3.75 -3.48
N ILE A 158 -3.15 -4.91 -2.99
CA ILE A 158 -2.31 -6.10 -2.78
C ILE A 158 -2.92 -7.28 -3.54
N PHE A 159 -2.08 -8.06 -4.19
CA PHE A 159 -2.42 -9.21 -5.02
C PHE A 159 -1.72 -10.45 -4.47
N PHE A 160 -2.49 -11.45 -4.08
CA PHE A 160 -1.94 -12.71 -3.55
C PHE A 160 -1.88 -13.75 -4.67
N GLU A 161 -0.68 -14.11 -5.10
CA GLU A 161 -0.48 -15.21 -6.05
C GLU A 161 -0.56 -16.56 -5.34
N PHE A 162 0.01 -16.61 -4.13
CA PHE A 162 0.02 -17.79 -3.28
C PHE A 162 -0.73 -17.51 -1.98
N ALA A 163 -1.08 -18.58 -1.26
CA ALA A 163 -1.66 -18.44 0.07
C ALA A 163 -0.62 -17.80 1.01
N ASP A 164 -1.06 -16.83 1.80
CA ASP A 164 -0.19 -16.13 2.75
C ASP A 164 -0.97 -15.69 4.01
N THR A 165 -0.25 -15.32 5.06
CA THR A 165 -0.82 -14.72 6.26
C THR A 165 -0.16 -13.37 6.53
N VAL A 166 -0.93 -12.29 6.37
CA VAL A 166 -0.47 -10.92 6.59
C VAL A 166 -1.26 -10.32 7.76
N GLN A 167 -0.54 -9.84 8.77
CA GLN A 167 -1.12 -9.29 10.01
C GLN A 167 -2.18 -10.19 10.65
N GLY A 168 -1.98 -11.51 10.61
CA GLY A 168 -2.93 -12.49 11.19
C GLY A 168 -4.16 -12.80 10.33
N ASN A 169 -4.30 -12.19 9.16
CA ASN A 169 -5.34 -12.52 8.19
C ASN A 169 -4.80 -13.51 7.15
N SER A 170 -5.56 -14.58 6.89
CA SER A 170 -5.22 -15.55 5.85
C SER A 170 -5.81 -15.16 4.49
N PHE A 171 -4.94 -15.16 3.50
CA PHE A 171 -5.24 -14.88 2.10
C PHE A 171 -5.06 -16.12 1.24
N SER A 172 -5.86 -16.22 0.19
CA SER A 172 -5.84 -17.30 -0.78
C SER A 172 -5.30 -16.80 -2.12
N PRO A 173 -4.78 -17.70 -2.99
CA PRO A 173 -4.46 -17.36 -4.37
C PRO A 173 -5.61 -16.65 -5.07
N GLY A 174 -5.32 -15.53 -5.73
CA GLY A 174 -6.28 -14.68 -6.42
C GLY A 174 -7.01 -13.66 -5.54
N ASP A 175 -6.79 -13.65 -4.21
CA ASP A 175 -7.31 -12.57 -3.38
C ASP A 175 -6.68 -11.23 -3.80
N ILE A 176 -7.53 -10.21 -3.89
CA ILE A 176 -7.14 -8.82 -4.11
C ILE A 176 -7.62 -8.00 -2.92
N VAL A 177 -6.74 -7.19 -2.35
CA VAL A 177 -7.02 -6.42 -1.14
C VAL A 177 -6.79 -4.93 -1.38
N PHE A 178 -7.75 -4.11 -0.96
CA PHE A 178 -7.61 -2.67 -0.88
C PHE A 178 -7.51 -2.23 0.58
N SER A 179 -6.46 -1.49 0.92
CA SER A 179 -6.31 -0.87 2.24
C SER A 179 -6.03 0.62 2.09
N TYR A 180 -6.46 1.39 3.10
CA TYR A 180 -6.46 2.85 3.04
C TYR A 180 -5.71 3.39 4.24
N GLY A 181 -4.70 4.23 3.98
CA GLY A 181 -3.96 4.95 5.00
C GLY A 181 -4.67 6.24 5.36
N ASN A 182 -3.91 7.33 5.43
CA ASN A 182 -4.49 8.66 5.57
C ASN A 182 -5.16 9.09 4.25
N LEU A 183 -6.48 9.29 4.28
CA LEU A 183 -7.25 9.82 3.14
C LEU A 183 -7.45 11.34 3.20
N GLY A 184 -6.94 12.02 4.25
CA GLY A 184 -7.09 13.46 4.41
C GLY A 184 -8.55 13.93 4.32
N ALA A 185 -8.77 15.06 3.65
CA ALA A 185 -10.11 15.59 3.35
C ALA A 185 -10.78 14.92 2.13
N TYR A 186 -10.11 13.95 1.49
CA TYR A 186 -10.61 13.30 0.28
C TYR A 186 -11.89 12.48 0.52
N GLN A 187 -12.17 12.11 1.78
CA GLN A 187 -13.40 11.40 2.16
C GLN A 187 -14.69 12.18 1.83
N ALA A 188 -14.63 13.51 1.67
CA ALA A 188 -15.82 14.36 1.69
C ALA A 188 -16.27 14.95 0.35
N MET A 189 -15.47 14.89 -0.74
CA MET A 189 -15.70 15.83 -1.86
C MET A 189 -15.68 15.27 -3.29
N ASN A 190 -15.12 14.09 -3.58
CA ASN A 190 -14.93 13.64 -4.96
C ASN A 190 -15.60 12.30 -5.28
N GLU A 191 -16.04 12.16 -6.53
CA GLU A 191 -16.46 10.89 -7.11
C GLU A 191 -15.23 10.01 -7.31
N VAL A 192 -15.09 8.97 -6.48
CA VAL A 192 -14.04 7.96 -6.65
C VAL A 192 -14.63 6.63 -7.00
N ILE A 193 -13.91 5.83 -7.76
CA ILE A 193 -14.34 4.47 -8.04
C ILE A 193 -13.44 3.48 -7.36
N VAL A 194 -14.09 2.53 -6.69
CA VAL A 194 -13.45 1.43 -6.03
C VAL A 194 -14.03 0.12 -6.57
N GLY A 195 -13.17 -0.73 -7.11
CA GLY A 195 -13.59 -2.04 -7.58
C GLY A 195 -12.63 -2.70 -8.55
N LEU A 196 -13.12 -3.80 -9.10
CA LEU A 196 -12.50 -4.64 -10.10
C LEU A 196 -13.40 -4.71 -11.33
N GLU A 197 -12.80 -4.69 -12.52
CA GLU A 197 -13.51 -4.79 -13.78
C GLU A 197 -12.79 -5.69 -14.75
N SER A 198 -13.57 -6.51 -15.46
CA SER A 198 -13.11 -7.15 -16.69
C SER A 198 -14.19 -7.07 -17.75
N GLY A 199 -14.11 -6.05 -18.62
CA GLY A 199 -14.97 -5.88 -19.79
C GLY A 199 -16.47 -5.81 -19.50
N THR A 200 -17.10 -6.96 -19.27
CA THR A 200 -18.54 -7.11 -18.95
C THR A 200 -18.81 -7.45 -17.49
N SER A 201 -17.79 -7.74 -16.69
CA SER A 201 -17.91 -8.16 -15.29
C SER A 201 -17.35 -7.10 -14.35
N PHE A 202 -17.99 -6.93 -13.20
CA PHE A 202 -17.63 -5.92 -12.22
C PHE A 202 -17.85 -6.41 -10.79
N ALA A 203 -16.93 -6.07 -9.89
CA ALA A 203 -17.04 -6.30 -8.46
C ALA A 203 -16.65 -5.03 -7.70
N THR A 204 -17.47 -4.62 -6.73
CA THR A 204 -17.27 -3.38 -5.97
C THR A 204 -17.54 -3.59 -4.49
N LEU A 205 -17.32 -2.55 -3.69
CA LEU A 205 -17.50 -2.58 -2.25
C LEU A 205 -18.96 -2.88 -1.88
N PRO A 206 -19.21 -3.49 -0.72
CA PRO A 206 -20.57 -3.68 -0.23
C PRO A 206 -21.30 -2.33 -0.10
N GLY A 207 -22.53 -2.25 -0.60
CA GLY A 207 -23.37 -1.05 -0.51
C GLY A 207 -23.12 0.00 -1.59
N THR A 208 -22.19 -0.23 -2.52
CA THR A 208 -22.03 0.59 -3.72
C THR A 208 -22.77 -0.04 -4.90
N MET A 209 -23.10 0.78 -5.91
CA MET A 209 -23.75 0.27 -7.12
C MET A 209 -22.78 -0.56 -7.96
N ALA A 210 -23.23 -1.72 -8.45
CA ALA A 210 -22.48 -2.52 -9.40
C ALA A 210 -22.54 -1.89 -10.80
N GLY A 211 -21.37 -1.69 -11.41
CA GLY A 211 -21.22 -1.19 -12.78
C GLY A 211 -20.84 0.29 -12.83
N TRP A 212 -19.87 0.60 -13.70
CA TRP A 212 -19.26 1.92 -13.91
C TRP A 212 -20.22 3.00 -14.45
N ASN A 213 -21.33 2.56 -15.02
CA ASN A 213 -22.37 3.39 -15.62
C ASN A 213 -23.26 4.11 -14.58
N SER A 214 -23.02 3.86 -13.29
CA SER A 214 -23.51 4.71 -12.21
C SER A 214 -22.29 5.33 -11.58
N TYR A 215 -22.13 6.64 -11.81
CA TYR A 215 -21.12 7.51 -11.22
C TYR A 215 -20.70 7.05 -9.83
N GLY A 216 -19.39 7.03 -9.58
CA GLY A 216 -18.68 6.31 -8.53
C GLY A 216 -19.21 6.42 -7.10
N VAL A 217 -18.41 5.99 -6.13
CA VAL A 217 -18.76 6.17 -4.72
C VAL A 217 -18.78 7.66 -4.42
N THR A 218 -19.98 8.24 -4.35
CA THR A 218 -20.19 9.59 -3.83
C THR A 218 -20.34 9.49 -2.31
N GLY A 219 -19.33 9.94 -1.58
CA GLY A 219 -19.29 9.90 -0.11
C GLY A 219 -18.14 9.05 0.44
N ASN A 220 -18.17 8.77 1.74
CA ASN A 220 -17.08 8.07 2.41
C ASN A 220 -16.88 6.66 1.80
N ILE A 221 -15.62 6.30 1.51
CA ILE A 221 -15.24 4.92 1.21
C ILE A 221 -15.73 4.04 2.39
N PRO A 222 -16.50 2.96 2.14
CA PRO A 222 -17.11 2.14 3.20
C PRO A 222 -16.11 1.21 3.90
N VAL A 223 -14.87 1.66 4.04
CA VAL A 223 -13.77 0.99 4.74
C VAL A 223 -13.24 1.99 5.76
N GLY A 224 -13.43 1.70 7.04
CA GLY A 224 -13.00 2.54 8.15
C GLY A 224 -11.48 2.52 8.34
N ALA A 225 -11.02 3.38 9.25
CA ALA A 225 -9.63 3.34 9.71
C ALA A 225 -9.35 1.98 10.38
N GLY A 226 -8.32 1.28 9.90
CA GLY A 226 -8.00 -0.07 10.40
C GLY A 226 -8.85 -1.18 9.78
N GLU A 227 -9.49 -0.95 8.65
CA GLU A 227 -10.17 -1.99 7.88
C GLU A 227 -9.57 -2.09 6.47
N PHE A 228 -9.85 -3.20 5.78
CA PHE A 228 -9.53 -3.41 4.39
C PHE A 228 -10.68 -4.09 3.65
N ALA A 229 -10.79 -3.84 2.34
CA ALA A 229 -11.69 -4.58 1.47
C ALA A 229 -10.94 -5.74 0.83
N ARG A 230 -11.51 -6.94 0.90
CA ARG A 230 -11.01 -8.15 0.22
C ARG A 230 -11.98 -8.58 -0.86
N PHE A 231 -11.44 -8.74 -2.06
CA PHE A 231 -12.09 -9.34 -3.22
C PHE A 231 -11.54 -10.75 -3.36
N ARG A 232 -12.38 -11.75 -3.16
CA ARG A 232 -12.01 -13.17 -3.27
C ARG A 232 -12.71 -13.80 -4.46
N PRO A 233 -12.00 -14.44 -5.39
CA PRO A 233 -12.63 -15.17 -6.49
C PRO A 233 -13.66 -16.17 -5.97
N ASP A 234 -14.86 -16.18 -6.56
CA ASP A 234 -15.94 -17.09 -6.17
C ASP A 234 -15.97 -18.40 -6.96
N GLY A 235 -15.08 -18.53 -7.96
CA GLY A 235 -15.00 -19.67 -8.87
C GLY A 235 -16.01 -19.64 -10.04
N ALA A 236 -16.96 -18.71 -10.04
CA ALA A 236 -17.94 -18.50 -11.11
C ALA A 236 -17.52 -17.40 -12.10
N GLY A 237 -16.25 -16.99 -12.04
CA GLY A 237 -15.74 -15.87 -12.81
C GLY A 237 -16.15 -14.51 -12.22
N ASN A 238 -16.43 -14.44 -10.91
CA ASN A 238 -16.69 -13.18 -10.20
C ASN A 238 -15.94 -13.16 -8.85
N TYR A 239 -16.21 -12.15 -8.02
CA TYR A 239 -15.60 -11.97 -6.71
C TYR A 239 -16.66 -11.81 -5.62
N THR A 240 -16.45 -12.48 -4.50
CA THR A 240 -17.08 -12.12 -3.22
C THR A 240 -16.29 -10.99 -2.57
N VAL A 241 -16.98 -9.95 -2.12
CA VAL A 241 -16.34 -8.78 -1.49
C VAL A 241 -16.69 -8.72 0.00
N SER A 242 -15.68 -8.58 0.85
CA SER A 242 -15.83 -8.49 2.30
C SER A 242 -14.96 -7.36 2.86
N VAL A 243 -15.51 -6.56 3.78
CA VAL A 243 -14.71 -5.61 4.59
C VAL A 243 -14.31 -6.31 5.87
N LEU A 244 -13.02 -6.26 6.20
CA LEU A 244 -12.42 -6.97 7.33
C LEU A 244 -11.55 -6.04 8.16
N PRO A 245 -11.47 -6.25 9.49
CA PRO A 245 -10.58 -5.48 10.33
C PRO A 245 -9.12 -5.89 10.11
N ILE A 246 -8.22 -4.92 10.21
CA ILE A 246 -6.79 -5.11 10.41
C ILE A 246 -6.58 -5.35 11.90
N PRO A 247 -6.12 -6.54 12.33
CA PRO A 247 -5.90 -6.82 13.73
C PRO A 247 -4.89 -5.85 14.31
N GLU A 248 -5.32 -5.07 15.30
CA GLU A 248 -4.41 -4.27 16.10
C GLU A 248 -3.34 -5.20 16.69
N PRO A 249 -2.05 -4.81 16.68
CA PRO A 249 -1.02 -5.59 17.33
C PRO A 249 -1.42 -5.79 18.79
N THR A 250 -1.63 -7.05 19.18
CA THR A 250 -2.17 -7.34 20.52
C THR A 250 -1.35 -6.62 21.59
N SER A 251 -2.02 -6.04 22.58
CA SER A 251 -1.36 -5.38 23.72
C SER A 251 -0.37 -6.30 24.43
N ALA A 252 -0.55 -7.62 24.33
CA ALA A 252 0.41 -8.62 24.76
C ALA A 252 1.75 -8.54 24.01
N ALA A 253 1.75 -8.41 22.67
CA ALA A 253 2.98 -8.25 21.89
C ALA A 253 3.74 -6.98 22.28
N LEU A 254 3.02 -5.88 22.51
CA LEU A 254 3.60 -4.62 23.00
C LEU A 254 4.12 -4.75 24.44
N GLY A 255 3.39 -5.46 25.30
CA GLY A 255 3.77 -5.74 26.69
C GLY A 255 5.03 -6.62 26.78
N PHE A 256 5.16 -7.64 25.93
CA PHE A 256 6.36 -8.48 25.87
C PHE A 256 7.58 -7.69 25.37
N ALA A 257 7.43 -6.89 24.32
CA ALA A 257 8.51 -6.03 23.82
C ALA A 257 8.96 -5.00 24.88
N GLY A 258 8.00 -4.35 25.54
CA GLY A 258 8.28 -3.42 26.65
C GLY A 258 8.94 -4.11 27.85
N GLY A 259 8.48 -5.29 28.24
CA GLY A 259 9.04 -6.08 29.33
C GLY A 259 10.47 -6.55 29.07
N LEU A 260 10.77 -7.02 27.85
CA LEU A 260 12.12 -7.41 27.43
C LEU A 260 13.11 -6.25 27.45
N LEU A 261 12.69 -5.05 27.06
CA LEU A 261 13.51 -3.83 27.15
C LEU A 261 13.78 -3.45 28.61
N MET A 262 12.79 -3.56 29.50
CA MET A 262 12.99 -3.30 30.92
C MET A 262 13.92 -4.32 31.60
N LEU A 263 13.85 -5.60 31.21
CA LEU A 263 14.72 -6.66 31.72
C LEU A 263 16.18 -6.50 31.24
N ARG A 264 16.41 -6.02 30.02
CA ARG A 264 17.77 -5.72 29.53
C ARG A 264 18.43 -4.55 30.28
N ARG A 265 17.66 -3.57 30.75
CA ARG A 265 18.19 -2.45 31.55
C ARG A 265 18.72 -2.85 32.93
N ARG A 266 18.28 -3.96 33.51
CA ARG A 266 18.66 -4.36 34.88
C ARG A 266 19.98 -5.15 35.00
N ARG A 267 20.66 -5.50 33.89
CA ARG A 267 21.90 -6.28 33.91
C ARG A 267 23.19 -5.48 33.68
N ALA A 268 23.12 -4.15 33.74
CA ALA A 268 24.26 -3.26 33.52
C ALA A 268 24.76 -2.55 34.79
N CYS A 269 24.65 -3.20 35.96
CA CYS A 269 25.28 -2.77 37.20
C CYS A 269 26.17 -3.89 37.74
#